data_AF-Q9K1Y4-F1
#
_entry.id   AF-Q9K1Y4-F1
#
_cell.length_a   1.000
_cell.length_b   1.000
_cell.length_c   1.000
_cell.angle_alpha   90.00
_cell.angle_beta   90.00
_cell.angle_gamma   90.00
#
_symmetry.space_group_name_H-M   'P 1'
#
loop_
_entity.id
_entity.type
_entity.pdbx_description
1 polymer ?
#
loop_
_entity_poly.entity_id
_entity_poly.type
_entity_poly.pdbx_seq_one_letter_code
_entity_poly.pdbx_strand_id
1 'polypeptide(L)' 'MEEVPFENAMQRLEEIVDLMNQPTTSLDASLALYEEADALMRICESRIRQVEQRVRELAEKRHESSLFEEQAVVR' A
#
# COMPACT_ATOMS: atom_id res chain seq x y z
N MET A 1 0.10 16.06 -9.98
CA MET A 1 0.08 14.75 -10.67
C MET A 1 -0.90 13.91 -9.87
N GLU A 2 -1.96 13.41 -10.49
CA GLU A 2 -2.87 12.49 -9.80
C GLU A 2 -2.07 11.22 -9.49
N GLU A 3 -1.96 10.86 -8.21
CA GLU A 3 -1.33 9.61 -7.81
C GLU A 3 -2.13 8.46 -8.42
N VAL A 4 -1.43 7.48 -9.01
CA VAL A 4 -2.07 6.27 -9.51
C VAL A 4 -2.80 5.60 -8.33
N PRO A 5 -4.11 5.29 -8.46
CA PRO A 5 -4.84 4.59 -7.42
C PRO A 5 -4.16 3.27 -7.05
N PHE A 6 -4.20 2.89 -5.77
CA PHE A 6 -3.56 1.67 -5.28
C PHE A 6 -4.00 0.43 -6.07
N GLU A 7 -5.29 0.31 -6.33
CA GLU A 7 -5.88 -0.80 -7.06
C GLU A 7 -5.34 -0.86 -8.50
N ASN A 8 -5.18 0.29 -9.15
CA ASN A 8 -4.61 0.37 -10.49
C ASN A 8 -3.11 0.04 -10.49
N ALA A 9 -2.37 0.50 -9.48
CA ALA A 9 -0.95 0.18 -9.34
C ALA A 9 -0.74 -1.34 -9.11
N MET A 10 -1.59 -1.96 -8.27
CA MET A 10 -1.58 -3.40 -8.04
C MET A 10 -1.94 -4.18 -9.30
N GLN A 11 -3.00 -3.79 -10.01
CA GLN A 11 -3.36 -4.42 -11.28
C GLN A 11 -2.21 -4.32 -12.30
N ARG A 12 -1.57 -3.16 -12.40
CA ARG A 12 -0.43 -2.99 -13.31
C ARG A 12 0.77 -3.85 -12.90
N LEU A 13 1.03 -4.00 -11.61
CA LEU A 13 2.08 -4.91 -11.12
C LEU A 13 1.80 -6.36 -11.53
N GLU A 14 0.55 -6.82 -11.44
CA GLU A 14 0.16 -8.17 -11.90
C GLU A 14 0.41 -8.33 -13.41
N GLU A 15 0.01 -7.34 -14.22
CA GLU A 15 0.29 -7.34 -15.66
C GLU A 15 1.80 -7.36 -15.97
N ILE A 16 2.61 -6.62 -15.20
CA ILE A 16 4.07 -6.61 -15.37
C ILE A 16 4.64 -7.99 -15.07
N VAL A 17 4.18 -8.66 -14.01
CA VAL A 17 4.60 -10.04 -13.69
C VAL A 17 4.29 -10.98 -14.85
N ASP A 18 3.08 -10.89 -15.41
CA ASP A 18 2.70 -11.71 -16.56
C ASP A 18 3.59 -11.42 -17.79
N LEU A 19 3.89 -10.15 -18.08
CA LEU A 19 4.77 -9.75 -19.18
C LEU A 19 6.21 -10.24 -18.97
N MET A 20 6.77 -10.09 -17.77
CA MET A 20 8.14 -10.52 -17.46
C MET A 20 8.31 -12.05 -17.53
N ASN A 21 7.23 -12.81 -17.32
CA ASN A 21 7.25 -14.27 -17.45
C ASN A 21 7.15 -14.76 -18.90
N GLN A 22 6.89 -13.89 -19.87
CA GLN A 22 6.83 -14.29 -21.28
C GLN A 22 8.24 -14.56 -21.83
N PRO A 23 8.46 -15.69 -22.55
CA PRO A 23 9.77 -16.00 -23.13
C PRO A 23 10.18 -15.06 -24.27
N THR A 24 9.25 -14.21 -24.74
CA THR A 24 9.50 -13.24 -25.82
C THR A 24 9.89 -11.86 -25.30
N THR A 25 9.84 -11.64 -23.99
CA THR A 25 10.25 -10.37 -23.38
C THR A 25 11.75 -10.24 -23.47
N SER A 26 12.22 -9.21 -24.18
CA SER A 26 13.65 -8.94 -24.34
C SER A 26 14.29 -8.49 -23.03
N LEU A 27 15.63 -8.49 -22.98
CA LEU A 27 16.37 -7.99 -21.83
C LEU A 27 16.05 -6.52 -21.53
N ASP A 28 16.06 -5.67 -22.56
CA ASP A 28 15.76 -4.24 -22.40
C ASP A 28 14.32 -4.00 -21.94
N ALA A 29 13.37 -4.78 -22.47
CA ALA A 29 11.97 -4.70 -22.03
C ALA A 29 11.81 -5.17 -20.57
N SER A 30 12.52 -6.23 -20.17
CA SER A 30 12.54 -6.71 -18.79
C SER A 30 13.07 -5.64 -17.83
N LEU A 31 14.11 -4.90 -18.22
CA LEU A 31 14.65 -3.80 -17.42
C LEU A 31 13.63 -2.66 -17.27
N ALA A 32 13.00 -2.23 -18.37
CA ALA A 32 11.99 -1.18 -18.33
C ALA A 32 10.76 -1.57 -17.48
N LEU A 33 10.29 -2.82 -17.61
CA LEU A 33 9.21 -3.36 -16.79
C LEU A 33 9.57 -3.39 -15.30
N TYR A 34 10.83 -3.74 -14.97
CA TYR A 34 11.31 -3.73 -13.60
C TYR A 34 11.36 -2.31 -13.01
N GLU A 35 11.84 -1.32 -13.78
CA GLU A 35 11.84 0.09 -13.35
C GLU A 35 10.42 0.62 -13.12
N GLU A 36 9.47 0.25 -13.99
CA GLU A 36 8.06 0.56 -13.81
C GLU A 36 7.51 -0.11 -12.53
N ALA A 37 7.81 -1.39 -12.32
CA ALA A 37 7.39 -2.13 -11.14
C ALA A 37 7.94 -1.52 -9.84
N ASP A 38 9.22 -1.11 -9.78
CA ASP A 38 9.80 -0.46 -8.60
C ASP A 38 9.05 0.83 -8.25
N ALA A 39 8.71 1.64 -9.26
CA ALA A 39 7.95 2.86 -9.06
C ALA A 39 6.54 2.57 -8.51
N LEU A 40 5.84 1.59 -9.07
CA LEU A 40 4.50 1.18 -8.61
C LEU A 40 4.53 0.57 -7.21
N MET A 41 5.54 -0.25 -6.90
CA MET A 41 5.75 -0.81 -5.56
C MET A 41 5.88 0.30 -4.50
N ARG A 42 6.66 1.36 -4.78
CA ARG A 42 6.79 2.50 -3.86
C ARG A 42 5.46 3.21 -3.61
N ILE A 43 4.62 3.33 -4.63
CA ILE A 43 3.26 3.90 -4.50
C ILE A 43 2.43 2.99 -3.58
N CYS A 44 2.41 1.69 -3.86
CA CYS A 44 1.65 0.71 -3.07
C CYS A 44 2.07 0.70 -1.61
N GLU A 45 3.37 0.63 -1.34
CA GLU A 45 3.90 0.67 0.02
C GLU A 45 3.56 1.98 0.75
N SER A 46 3.64 3.12 0.06
CA SER A 46 3.27 4.42 0.64
C SER A 46 1.81 4.41 1.09
N ARG A 47 0.91 3.91 0.23
CA ARG A 47 -0.51 3.80 0.55
C ARG A 47 -0.76 2.84 1.72
N ILE A 48 -0.12 1.68 1.73
CA ILE A 48 -0.23 0.71 2.82
C ILE A 48 0.21 1.36 4.14
N ARG A 49 1.37 2.03 4.18
CA ARG A 49 1.85 2.73 5.38
C ARG A 49 0.87 3.79 5.89
N GLN A 50 0.26 4.55 4.99
CA GLN A 50 -0.77 5.55 5.37
C GLN A 50 -2.01 4.89 5.98
N VAL A 51 -2.49 3.80 5.38
CA VAL A 51 -3.64 3.04 5.89
C VAL A 51 -3.32 2.44 7.27
N GLU A 52 -2.17 1.80 7.42
CA GLU A 52 -1.73 1.25 8.71
C GLU A 52 -1.62 2.32 9.80
N GLN A 53 -1.06 3.48 9.48
CA GLN A 53 -1.00 4.61 10.41
C GLN A 53 -2.40 5.06 10.83
N ARG A 54 -3.33 5.17 9.87
CA ARG A 54 -4.71 5.55 10.16
C ARG A 54 -5.41 4.52 11.06
N VAL A 55 -5.17 3.23 10.83
CA VAL A 55 -5.69 2.15 11.66
C VAL A 55 -5.15 2.25 13.09
N ARG A 56 -3.85 2.51 13.26
CA ARG A 56 -3.24 2.72 14.59
C ARG A 56 -3.89 3.89 15.34
N GLU A 57 -4.04 5.05 14.70
CA GLU A 57 -4.68 6.22 15.32
C GLU A 57 -6.13 5.95 15.75
N LEU A 58 -6.88 5.20 14.95
CA LEU A 58 -8.26 4.82 15.28
C LEU A 58 -8.29 3.85 16.48
N ALA A 59 -7.36 2.91 16.54
CA ALA A 59 -7.24 1.97 17.66
C ALA A 59 -6.84 2.69 18.96
N GLU A 60 -5.88 3.61 18.90
CA GLU A 60 -5.44 4.42 20.04
C GLU A 60 -6.59 5.27 20.59
N LYS A 61 -7.33 5.98 19.72
CA LYS A 61 -8.50 6.78 20.13
C LYS A 61 -9.59 5.95 20.80
N ARG A 62 -9.82 4.72 20.32
CA ARG A 62 -10.78 3.80 20.93
C ARG A 62 -10.31 3.34 22.32
N HIS A 63 -9.02 3.04 22.47
CA HIS A 63 -8.44 2.65 23.75
C HIS A 63 -8.48 3.81 24.76
N GLU A 64 -8.13 5.02 24.34
CA GLU A 64 -8.17 6.23 25.16
C GLU A 64 -9.59 6.49 25.69
N SER A 65 -10.59 6.38 24.82
CA SER A 65 -12.01 6.52 25.19
C SER A 65 -12.43 5.50 26.26
N SER A 66 -11.99 4.25 26.13
CA SER A 66 -12.26 3.18 27.11
C SER A 66 -11.64 3.47 28.48
N LEU A 67 -10.40 3.99 28.51
CA LEU A 67 -9.73 4.33 29.76
C LEU A 67 -10.42 5.50 30.49
N PHE A 68 -10.97 6.46 29.76
CA PHE A 68 -11.73 7.56 30.36
C PHE A 68 -13.09 7.10 30.88
N GLU A 69 -13.77 6.19 30.18
CA GLU A 69 -15.04 5.61 30.61
C GLU A 69 -14.85 4.78 31.90
N GLU A 70 -13.82 3.94 31.97
CA GLU A 70 -13.52 3.15 33.18
C GLU A 70 -13.18 4.02 34.38
N GLN A 71 -12.42 5.10 34.19
CA GLN A 71 -12.08 6.05 35.26
C GLN A 71 -13.30 6.85 35.76
N ALA A 72 -14.30 7.09 34.91
CA ALA A 72 -15.53 7.77 35.29
C ALA A 72 -16.46 6.91 36.16
N VAL A 73 -16.38 5.58 36.06
CA VAL A 73 -17.20 4.64 36.85
C VAL A 73 -16.62 4.36 38.24
N VAL A 74 -15.33 4.66 38.46
CA VAL A 74 -14.62 4.41 39.73
C VAL A 74 -14.70 5.63 40.70
N ARG A 75 -15.42 6.69 40.35
CA ARG A 75 -15.69 7.85 41.23
C ARG A 75 -17.14 7.88 41.69
#